data_AF-A0A4Q3UH59-F1
#
_entry.id   AF-A0A4Q3UH59-F1
#
_cell.length_a   1.000
_cell.length_b   1.000
_cell.length_c   1.000
_cell.angle_alpha   90.00
_cell.angle_beta   90.00
_cell.angle_gamma   90.00
#
_symmetry.space_group_name_H-M   'P 1'
#
loop_
_entity.id
_entity.type
_entity.pdbx_description
1 polymer ?
#
loop_
_entity_poly.entity_id
_entity_poly.type
_entity_poly.pdbx_seq_one_letter_code
_entity_poly.pdbx_strand_id
1 'polypeptide(L)'
;MEKASRATLDTGQKESPTAGWRQGLIEEFKIRAQVAGIEASTEPPMRKARLILRLARRIRAAAKTLGALSVRSFREGDALRGARMREATDRLIDTHAELRAHADKALHEPLHERDHRDRERETTTVR
;
A
#
# COMPACT_ATOMS: atom_id res chain seq x y z
N MET A 1 -26.57 30.37 46.39
CA MET A 1 -27.55 30.28 45.28
C MET A 1 -26.90 30.95 44.08
N GLU A 2 -26.31 30.19 43.16
CA GLU A 2 -26.95 29.67 41.92
C GLU A 2 -27.35 30.82 40.96
N LYS A 3 -26.95 30.94 39.69
CA LYS A 3 -26.23 30.10 38.70
C LYS A 3 -25.57 31.03 37.68
N ALA A 4 -24.32 30.73 37.29
CA ALA A 4 -23.70 31.30 36.09
C ALA A 4 -24.03 30.38 34.90
N SER A 5 -24.77 30.91 33.93
CA SER A 5 -25.10 30.26 32.66
C SER A 5 -23.83 30.03 31.84
N ARG A 6 -23.34 28.79 31.82
CA ARG A 6 -22.34 28.34 30.86
C ARG A 6 -23.07 27.82 29.62
N ALA A 7 -23.13 28.65 28.59
CA ALA A 7 -23.41 28.22 27.23
C ALA A 7 -22.26 27.33 26.76
N THR A 8 -22.49 26.03 26.73
CA THR A 8 -21.64 25.08 26.03
C THR A 8 -21.85 25.26 24.54
N LEU A 9 -20.87 25.89 23.89
CA LEU A 9 -20.71 25.89 22.45
C LEU A 9 -20.49 24.44 22.00
N ASP A 10 -21.55 23.85 21.44
CA ASP A 10 -21.50 22.66 20.62
C ASP A 10 -20.78 23.00 19.30
N THR A 11 -19.45 23.03 19.35
CA THR A 11 -18.64 22.97 18.14
C THR A 11 -18.70 21.54 17.64
N GLY A 12 -19.73 21.23 16.85
CA GLY A 12 -19.76 20.11 15.92
C GLY A 12 -18.59 20.25 14.95
N GLN A 13 -17.41 19.78 15.37
CA GLN A 13 -16.29 19.51 14.50
C GLN A 13 -16.70 18.37 13.56
N LYS A 14 -17.32 18.75 12.45
CA LYS A 14 -17.40 17.90 11.26
C LYS A 14 -15.97 17.60 10.84
N GLU A 15 -15.48 16.43 11.22
CA GLU A 15 -14.25 15.85 10.68
C GLU A 15 -14.31 15.99 9.16
N SER A 16 -13.37 16.74 8.60
CA SER A 16 -13.34 17.00 7.17
C SER A 16 -13.22 15.66 6.42
N PRO A 17 -14.02 15.42 5.37
CA PRO A 17 -14.01 14.16 4.61
C PRO A 17 -12.69 13.91 3.85
N THR A 18 -11.74 14.82 3.98
CA THR A 18 -10.42 14.84 3.36
C THR A 18 -9.31 14.20 4.22
N ALA A 19 -9.63 13.44 5.27
CA ALA A 19 -8.60 12.67 5.97
C ALA A 19 -8.29 11.32 5.28
N GLY A 20 -9.32 10.61 4.79
CA GLY A 20 -9.19 9.22 4.33
C GLY A 20 -8.38 9.01 3.05
N TRP A 21 -8.57 9.85 2.03
CA TRP A 21 -7.80 9.81 0.77
C TRP A 21 -6.29 10.01 0.95
N ARG A 22 -5.86 10.88 1.86
CA ARG A 22 -4.43 11.09 2.17
C ARG A 22 -3.81 9.86 2.80
N GLN A 23 -4.54 9.17 3.68
CA GLN A 23 -4.06 7.96 4.33
C GLN A 23 -3.88 6.79 3.35
N GLY A 24 -4.82 6.62 2.41
CA GLY A 24 -4.69 5.63 1.32
C GLY A 24 -3.51 5.91 0.38
N LEU A 25 -3.27 7.17 0.03
CA LEU A 25 -2.11 7.58 -0.78
C LEU A 25 -0.78 7.32 -0.05
N ILE A 26 -0.74 7.54 1.27
CA ILE A 26 0.44 7.24 2.10
C ILE A 26 0.71 5.73 2.15
N GLU A 27 -0.32 4.89 2.21
CA GLU A 27 -0.17 3.43 2.19
C GLU A 27 0.30 2.91 0.82
N GLU A 28 -0.28 3.41 -0.26
CA GLU A 28 0.13 3.05 -1.63
C GLU A 28 1.57 3.49 -1.91
N PHE A 29 1.95 4.70 -1.50
CA PHE A 29 3.33 5.19 -1.60
C PHE A 29 4.31 4.29 -0.83
N LYS A 30 3.96 3.88 0.39
CA LYS A 30 4.78 2.97 1.19
C LYS A 30 4.95 1.60 0.52
N ILE A 31 3.88 1.06 -0.07
CA ILE A 31 3.93 -0.20 -0.80
C ILE A 31 4.87 -0.07 -2.00
N ARG A 32 4.71 0.98 -2.82
CA ARG A 32 5.61 1.23 -3.98
C ARG A 32 7.06 1.42 -3.56
N ALA A 33 7.32 2.21 -2.51
CA ALA A 33 8.66 2.40 -1.98
C ALA A 33 9.29 1.09 -1.50
N GLN A 34 8.50 0.22 -0.87
CA GLN A 34 8.97 -1.09 -0.43
C GLN A 34 9.28 -2.02 -1.61
N VAL A 35 8.46 -2.02 -2.66
CA VAL A 35 8.74 -2.78 -3.90
C VAL A 35 10.03 -2.28 -4.55
N ALA A 36 10.16 -0.97 -4.74
CA ALA A 36 11.36 -0.36 -5.31
C ALA A 36 12.61 -0.71 -4.49
N GLY A 37 12.52 -0.74 -3.16
CA GLY A 37 13.61 -1.17 -2.29
C GLY A 37 13.99 -2.65 -2.48
N ILE A 38 13.01 -3.53 -2.71
CA ILE A 38 13.27 -4.95 -3.02
C ILE A 38 13.90 -5.09 -4.41
N GLU A 39 13.38 -4.37 -5.41
CA GLU A 39 13.89 -4.39 -6.78
C GLU A 39 15.33 -3.85 -6.85
N ALA A 40 15.65 -2.81 -6.09
CA ALA A 40 17.00 -2.26 -6.00
C ALA A 40 17.98 -3.10 -5.16
N SER A 41 17.49 -4.06 -4.38
CA SER A 41 18.35 -4.89 -3.52
C SER A 41 19.26 -5.82 -4.31
N THR A 42 20.36 -6.26 -3.70
CA THR A 42 21.29 -7.25 -4.28
C THR A 42 20.77 -8.69 -4.22
N GLU A 43 19.57 -8.89 -3.66
CA GLU A 43 18.98 -10.21 -3.45
C GLU A 43 18.87 -11.03 -4.75
N PRO A 44 19.02 -12.36 -4.68
CA PRO A 44 18.78 -13.21 -5.84
C PRO A 44 17.35 -13.06 -6.39
N PRO A 45 17.13 -13.23 -7.71
CA PRO A 45 15.82 -13.17 -8.39
C PRO A 45 14.70 -13.89 -7.62
N MET A 46 14.94 -15.15 -7.25
CA MET A 46 14.01 -15.98 -6.50
C MET A 46 13.67 -15.40 -5.12
N ARG A 47 14.63 -14.77 -4.43
CA ARG A 47 14.40 -14.15 -3.12
C ARG A 47 13.62 -12.84 -3.25
N LYS A 48 13.91 -12.02 -4.27
CA LYS A 48 13.10 -10.82 -4.59
C LYS A 48 11.64 -11.19 -4.86
N ALA A 49 11.41 -12.17 -5.74
CA ALA A 49 10.07 -12.65 -6.06
C ALA A 49 9.32 -13.13 -4.79
N ARG A 50 9.99 -13.89 -3.91
CA ARG A 50 9.39 -14.33 -2.63
C ARG A 50 9.02 -13.16 -1.71
N LEU A 51 9.86 -12.12 -1.63
CA LEU A 51 9.59 -10.93 -0.82
C LEU A 51 8.39 -10.16 -1.38
N ILE A 52 8.34 -9.95 -2.69
CA ILE A 52 7.22 -9.30 -3.38
C ILE A 52 5.92 -10.10 -3.19
N LEU A 53 5.95 -11.42 -3.37
CA LEU A 53 4.79 -12.29 -3.15
C LEU A 53 4.34 -12.33 -1.69
N ARG A 54 5.24 -12.15 -0.72
CA ARG A 54 4.87 -12.01 0.69
C ARG A 54 4.10 -10.70 0.92
N LEU A 55 4.52 -9.61 0.30
CA LEU A 55 3.79 -8.34 0.33
C LEU A 55 2.41 -8.49 -0.33
N ALA A 56 2.35 -9.12 -1.51
CA ALA A 56 1.10 -9.39 -2.22
C ALA A 56 0.09 -10.18 -1.35
N ARG A 57 0.55 -11.19 -0.60
CA ARG A 57 -0.30 -11.95 0.33
C ARG A 57 -0.86 -11.09 1.46
N ARG A 58 -0.07 -10.17 2.02
CA ARG A 58 -0.53 -9.24 3.06
C ARG A 58 -1.61 -8.30 2.53
N ILE A 59 -1.40 -7.75 1.33
CA ILE A 59 -2.38 -6.89 0.66
C ILE A 59 -3.69 -7.63 0.40
N ARG A 60 -3.62 -8.86 -0.12
CA ARG A 60 -4.83 -9.69 -0.34
C ARG A 60 -5.61 -9.94 0.95
N ALA A 61 -4.92 -10.19 2.06
CA ALA A 61 -5.56 -10.37 3.37
C ALA A 61 -6.24 -9.08 3.86
N ALA A 62 -5.59 -7.94 3.67
CA ALA A 62 -6.17 -6.62 3.97
C ALA A 62 -7.42 -6.35 3.12
N ALA A 63 -7.35 -6.58 1.81
CA ALA A 63 -8.48 -6.44 0.89
C ALA A 63 -9.67 -7.31 1.31
N LYS A 64 -9.44 -8.58 1.66
CA LYS A 64 -10.50 -9.48 2.14
C LYS A 64 -11.17 -8.95 3.41
N THR A 65 -10.37 -8.44 4.34
CA THR A 65 -10.87 -7.87 5.61
C THR A 65 -11.71 -6.62 5.32
N LEU A 66 -11.20 -5.71 4.50
CA LEU A 66 -11.86 -4.47 4.16
C LEU A 66 -13.15 -4.69 3.37
N GLY A 67 -13.17 -5.66 2.46
CA GLY A 67 -14.39 -6.07 1.74
C GLY A 67 -15.47 -6.61 2.67
N ALA A 68 -15.09 -7.39 3.70
CA ALA A 68 -16.04 -7.85 4.71
C ALA A 68 -16.59 -6.69 5.57
N LEU A 69 -15.74 -5.73 5.93
CA LEU A 69 -16.14 -4.52 6.65
C LEU A 69 -17.08 -3.64 5.82
N SER A 70 -16.84 -3.53 4.51
CA SER A 70 -17.69 -2.82 3.56
C SER A 70 -19.10 -3.40 3.55
N VAL A 71 -19.24 -4.72 3.38
CA VAL A 71 -20.54 -5.41 3.40
C VAL A 71 -21.26 -5.21 4.72
N ARG A 72 -20.54 -5.28 5.85
CA ARG A 72 -21.14 -5.04 7.16
C ARG A 72 -21.64 -3.61 7.31
N SER A 73 -20.86 -2.61 6.87
CA SER A 73 -21.26 -1.19 6.92
C SER A 73 -22.53 -0.93 6.11
N PHE A 74 -22.67 -1.55 4.93
CA PHE A 74 -23.92 -1.48 4.15
C PHE A 74 -25.12 -2.08 4.90
N ARG A 75 -24.93 -3.21 5.60
CA ARG A 75 -26.00 -3.83 6.41
C ARG A 75 -26.38 -2.99 7.63
N GLU A 76 -25.44 -2.25 8.18
CA GLU A 76 -25.64 -1.32 9.31
C GLU A 76 -26.26 0.02 8.86
N GLY A 77 -26.51 0.21 7.56
CA GLY A 77 -27.13 1.41 7.01
C GLY A 77 -26.14 2.54 6.66
N ASP A 78 -24.85 2.33 6.86
CA ASP A 78 -23.81 3.31 6.50
C ASP A 78 -23.28 3.05 5.08
N ALA A 79 -24.08 3.45 4.09
CA ALA A 79 -23.79 3.25 2.67
C ALA A 79 -22.54 4.01 2.21
N LEU A 80 -22.28 5.21 2.75
CA LEU A 80 -21.12 6.02 2.37
C LEU A 80 -19.82 5.35 2.83
N ARG A 81 -19.77 4.88 4.09
CA ARG A 81 -18.62 4.15 4.61
C ARG A 81 -18.43 2.82 3.90
N GLY A 82 -19.51 2.09 3.65
CA GLY A 82 -19.51 0.87 2.86
C GLY A 82 -18.88 1.06 1.47
N ALA A 83 -19.31 2.10 0.74
CA ALA A 83 -18.79 2.43 -0.59
C ALA A 83 -17.30 2.80 -0.56
N ARG A 84 -16.86 3.62 0.40
CA ARG A 84 -15.43 3.98 0.56
C ARG A 84 -14.55 2.77 0.85
N MET A 85 -15.01 1.87 1.73
CA MET A 85 -14.29 0.64 2.02
C MET A 85 -14.25 -0.30 0.80
N ARG A 86 -15.33 -0.31 -0.01
CA ARG A 86 -15.35 -1.10 -1.24
C ARG A 86 -14.32 -0.58 -2.24
N GLU A 87 -14.32 0.72 -2.50
CA GLU A 87 -13.35 1.36 -3.39
C GLU A 87 -11.90 1.09 -2.94
N ALA A 88 -11.61 1.23 -1.64
CA ALA A 88 -10.29 0.91 -1.11
C ALA A 88 -9.95 -0.59 -1.22
N THR A 89 -10.94 -1.49 -1.15
CA THR A 89 -10.76 -2.92 -1.39
C THR A 89 -10.36 -3.19 -2.83
N ASP A 90 -11.04 -2.57 -3.78
CA ASP A 90 -10.77 -2.74 -5.21
C ASP A 90 -9.34 -2.24 -5.55
N ARG A 91 -8.93 -1.08 -5.02
CA ARG A 91 -7.54 -0.60 -5.15
C ARG A 91 -6.50 -1.58 -4.61
N LEU A 92 -6.76 -2.21 -3.46
CA LEU A 92 -5.84 -3.22 -2.90
C LEU A 92 -5.78 -4.49 -3.77
N ILE A 93 -6.87 -4.85 -4.45
CA ILE A 93 -6.87 -5.97 -5.41
C ILE A 93 -6.01 -5.64 -6.62
N ASP A 94 -6.10 -4.42 -7.14
CA ASP A 94 -5.26 -3.97 -8.25
C ASP A 94 -3.78 -3.98 -7.86
N THR A 95 -3.44 -3.40 -6.70
CA THR A 95 -2.07 -3.45 -6.16
C THR A 95 -1.59 -4.89 -5.95
N HIS A 96 -2.47 -5.81 -5.52
CA HIS A 96 -2.11 -7.23 -5.42
C HIS A 96 -1.70 -7.82 -6.78
N ALA A 97 -2.44 -7.49 -7.84
CA ALA A 97 -2.14 -7.95 -9.19
C ALA A 97 -0.82 -7.37 -9.71
N GLU A 98 -0.58 -6.08 -9.51
CA GLU A 98 0.67 -5.41 -9.85
C GLU A 98 1.87 -6.09 -9.17
N LEU A 99 1.78 -6.38 -7.87
CA LEU A 99 2.84 -7.08 -7.15
C LEU A 99 3.12 -8.47 -7.70
N ARG A 100 2.10 -9.19 -8.19
CA ARG A 100 2.34 -10.48 -8.86
C ARG A 100 3.09 -10.30 -10.17
N ALA A 101 2.76 -9.27 -10.94
CA ALA A 101 3.51 -8.94 -12.17
C ALA A 101 4.97 -8.57 -11.86
N HIS A 102 5.23 -7.79 -10.80
CA HIS A 102 6.60 -7.48 -10.35
C HIS A 102 7.36 -8.74 -9.91
N ALA A 103 6.70 -9.65 -9.18
CA ALA A 103 7.32 -10.91 -8.77
C ALA A 103 7.63 -11.80 -9.98
N ASP A 104 6.75 -11.85 -10.97
CA ASP A 104 6.94 -12.60 -12.20
C ASP A 104 8.09 -12.02 -13.03
N LYS A 105 8.15 -10.69 -13.18
CA LYS A 105 9.28 -10.00 -13.79
C LYS A 105 10.60 -10.35 -13.09
N ALA A 106 10.63 -10.31 -11.75
CA ALA A 106 11.81 -10.64 -10.98
C ALA A 106 12.28 -12.09 -11.17
N LEU A 107 11.41 -13.02 -11.58
CA LEU A 107 11.80 -14.41 -11.88
C LEU A 107 12.35 -14.59 -13.30
N HIS A 108 11.92 -13.75 -14.24
CA HIS A 108 12.27 -13.83 -15.65
C HIS A 108 13.36 -12.83 -16.06
N GLU A 109 13.82 -11.98 -15.14
CA GLU A 109 14.93 -11.06 -15.38
C GLU A 109 16.24 -11.86 -15.56
N PRO A 110 16.87 -11.81 -16.75
CA PRO A 110 18.06 -12.60 -17.04
C PRO A 110 19.21 -12.20 -16.11
N LEU A 111 19.89 -13.20 -15.52
CA LEU A 111 21.01 -13.02 -14.59
C LEU A 111 22.18 -12.19 -15.17
N HIS A 112 22.23 -12.00 -16.49
CA HIS A 112 23.34 -11.42 -17.23
C HIS A 112 23.41 -9.87 -17.25
N GLU A 113 22.41 -9.15 -16.74
CA GLU A 113 22.51 -7.68 -16.60
C GLU A 113 23.25 -7.22 -15.34
N ARG A 114 23.63 -8.13 -14.44
CA ARG A 114 24.42 -7.79 -13.24
C ARG A 114 25.92 -7.70 -13.51
N ASP A 115 26.47 -8.57 -14.34
CA ASP A 115 27.91 -8.63 -14.61
C ASP A 115 28.45 -7.38 -15.33
N HIS A 116 27.59 -6.61 -16.03
CA HIS A 116 28.02 -5.39 -16.71
C HIS A 116 28.13 -4.17 -15.79
N ARG A 117 27.29 -4.04 -14.76
CA ARG A 117 27.34 -2.88 -13.85
C ARG A 117 28.49 -2.94 -12.85
N ASP A 118 28.92 -4.14 -12.47
CA ASP A 118 30.08 -4.30 -11.58
C ASP A 118 31.39 -4.08 -12.35
N ARG A 119 31.48 -4.50 -13.62
CA ARG A 119 32.64 -4.24 -14.49
C ARG A 119 32.85 -2.76 -14.81
N GLU A 120 31.81 -1.97 -14.96
CA GLU A 120 31.93 -0.52 -15.23
C GLU A 120 32.41 0.30 -14.00
N ARG A 121 32.20 -0.22 -12.78
CA ARG A 121 32.68 0.42 -11.54
C ARG A 121 34.17 0.14 -11.28
N GLU A 122 34.66 -1.04 -11.68
CA GLU A 122 36.08 -1.39 -11.55
C GLU A 122 36.96 -0.59 -12.51
N THR A 123 36.50 -0.26 -13.73
CA THR A 123 37.30 0.48 -14.72
C THR A 123 37.38 1.99 -14.45
N THR A 124 36.50 2.55 -13.62
CA THR A 124 36.48 4.00 -13.34
C THR A 124 37.36 4.38 -12.14
N THR A 125 37.81 3.41 -11.34
CA THR A 125 38.56 3.66 -10.08
C THR A 125 40.09 3.58 -10.26
N VAL A 126 40.57 3.26 -11.46
CA VAL A 126 42.02 3.25 -11.77
C VAL A 126 42.39 4.52 -12.54
N ARG A 127 42.63 5.61 -11.81
CA ARG A 127 43.37 6.77 -12.33
C ARG A 127 44.08 7.52 -11.22
#